data_AF-A0A0F3GVV6-F1
#
_entry.id   AF-A0A0F3GVV6-F1
#
_cell.length_a   1.000
_cell.length_b   1.000
_cell.length_c   1.000
_cell.angle_alpha   90.00
_cell.angle_beta   90.00
_cell.angle_gamma   90.00
#
_symmetry.space_group_name_H-M   'P 1'
#
loop_
_entity.id
_entity.type
_entity.pdbx_description
1 polymer ?
#
loop_
_entity_poly.entity_id
_entity_poly.type
_entity_poly.pdbx_seq_one_letter_code
_entity_poly.pdbx_strand_id
1 'polypeptide(L)' 'MHQQILALRNHGSHGNYVHECLGFNSRLDEIQAGILLIKLKKVEQQTQFVHVTLNHKVDL' A
#
# COMPACT_ATOMS: atom_id res chain seq x y z
N MET A 1 5.35 -13.30 12.52
CA MET A 1 5.72 -12.68 11.22
C MET A 1 5.31 -11.21 11.12
N HIS A 2 4.10 -10.80 11.51
CA HIS A 2 3.62 -9.42 11.31
C HIS A 2 4.36 -8.34 12.12
N GLN A 3 4.72 -8.60 13.39
CA GLN A 3 5.33 -7.60 14.29
C GLN A 3 6.70 -7.11 13.83
N GLN A 4 7.55 -8.00 13.33
CA GLN A 4 8.86 -7.64 12.79
C GLN A 4 8.75 -6.66 11.60
N ILE A 5 7.76 -6.84 10.73
CA ILE A 5 7.51 -5.92 9.61
C ILE A 5 7.04 -4.55 10.11
N LEU A 6 6.19 -4.53 11.13
CA LEU A 6 5.71 -3.28 11.76
C LEU A 6 6.85 -2.48 12.39
N ALA A 7 7.79 -3.15 13.06
CA ALA A 7 8.99 -2.52 13.59
C ALA A 7 9.89 -2.03 12.46
N LEU A 8 10.19 -2.86 11.47
CA LEU A 8 11.08 -2.51 10.36
C LEU A 8 10.59 -1.29 9.57
N ARG A 9 9.28 -1.09 9.34
CA ARG A 9 8.79 0.12 8.65
C ARG A 9 8.83 1.40 9.51
N ASN A 10 9.05 1.24 10.81
CA ASN A 10 9.10 2.31 11.80
C ASN A 10 10.48 2.34 12.48
N HIS A 11 11.55 2.42 11.69
CA HIS A 11 12.93 2.52 12.18
C HIS A 11 13.38 1.35 13.06
N GLY A 12 12.77 0.17 12.94
CA GLY A 12 13.04 -0.98 13.82
C GLY A 12 12.47 -0.82 15.22
N SER A 13 11.47 0.06 15.39
CA SER A 13 10.83 0.36 16.67
C SER A 13 9.36 -0.04 16.69
N HIS A 14 8.95 -0.67 17.78
CA HIS A 14 7.55 -0.90 18.12
C HIS A 14 6.91 0.31 18.86
N GLY A 15 7.68 1.36 19.18
CA GLY A 15 7.22 2.54 19.91
C GLY A 15 8.20 3.00 21.00
N ASN A 16 7.80 4.01 21.78
CA ASN A 16 8.53 4.53 22.95
C ASN A 16 10.00 4.92 22.69
N TYR A 17 10.37 5.22 21.44
CA TYR A 17 11.75 5.51 21.02
C TYR A 17 12.75 4.37 21.29
N VAL A 18 12.26 3.15 21.48
CA VAL A 18 13.10 1.96 21.64
C VAL A 18 13.23 1.27 20.29
N HIS A 19 14.46 1.14 19.81
CA HIS A 19 14.79 0.49 18.54
C HIS A 19 15.48 -0.85 18.83
N GLU A 20 14.83 -1.97 18.52
CA GLU A 20 15.36 -3.32 18.75
C GLU A 20 16.27 -3.78 17.61
N CYS A 21 16.10 -3.18 16.43
CA CYS A 21 16.91 -3.45 15.25
C CYS A 21 17.02 -2.20 14.36
N LEU A 22 17.87 -2.26 13.35
CA LEU A 22 17.88 -1.26 12.28
C LEU A 22 16.66 -1.48 11.38
N GLY A 23 15.91 -0.41 11.12
CA GLY A 23 14.80 -0.41 10.18
C GLY A 23 14.77 0.85 9.32
N PHE A 24 13.66 1.03 8.64
CA PHE A 24 13.41 2.06 7.64
C PHE A 24 12.26 2.98 8.06
N ASN A 25 12.17 4.17 7.50
CA ASN A 25 10.95 4.98 7.56
C ASN A 25 10.10 4.69 6.32
N SER A 26 9.19 3.75 6.42
CA SER A 26 8.37 3.28 5.28
C SER A 26 6.90 3.21 5.66
N ARG A 27 6.43 4.17 6.47
CA ARG A 27 5.03 4.29 6.86
C ARG A 27 4.20 4.84 5.71
N LEU A 28 2.96 4.38 5.61
CA LEU A 28 1.97 5.00 4.75
C LEU A 28 1.46 6.26 5.43
N ASP A 29 1.53 7.40 4.73
CA ASP A 29 1.00 8.67 5.21
C ASP A 29 -0.54 8.63 5.32
N GLU A 30 -1.09 9.34 6.30
CA GLU A 30 -2.53 9.34 6.59
C GLU A 30 -3.36 9.92 5.45
N ILE A 31 -2.87 10.96 4.75
CA ILE A 31 -3.58 11.54 3.60
C ILE A 31 -3.61 10.52 2.47
N GLN A 32 -2.48 9.88 2.18
CA GLN A 32 -2.39 8.86 1.14
C GLN A 32 -3.28 7.65 1.47
N ALA A 33 -3.33 7.22 2.73
CA ALA A 33 -4.23 6.17 3.20
C ALA A 33 -5.71 6.55 2.98
N GLY A 34 -6.09 7.80 3.28
CA GLY A 34 -7.44 8.31 3.04
C GLY A 34 -7.83 8.31 1.56
N ILE A 35 -6.91 8.73 0.67
CA ILE A 35 -7.12 8.69 -0.78
C ILE A 35 -7.28 7.23 -1.25
N LEU A 36 -6.43 6.31 -0.76
CA LEU A 36 -6.50 4.89 -1.08
C LEU A 36 -7.83 4.27 -0.64
N LEU A 37 -8.35 4.63 0.53
CA LEU A 37 -9.65 4.17 1.03
C LEU A 37 -10.82 4.49 0.07
N ILE A 38 -10.81 5.68 -0.54
CA ILE A 38 -11.83 6.07 -1.52
C ILE A 38 -11.60 5.32 -2.84
N LYS A 39 -10.34 5.24 -3.30
CA LYS A 39 -9.98 4.55 -4.55
C LYS A 39 -10.28 3.05 -4.49
N LEU A 40 -10.09 2.42 -3.34
CA LEU A 40 -10.31 0.99 -3.14
C LEU A 40 -11.76 0.59 -3.44
N LYS A 41 -12.74 1.45 -3.12
CA LYS A 41 -14.16 1.23 -3.45
C LYS A 41 -14.45 1.15 -4.95
N LYS A 42 -13.55 1.67 -5.79
CA LYS A 42 -13.72 1.74 -7.25
C LYS A 42 -12.72 0.84 -7.99
N VAL A 43 -11.88 0.11 -7.28
CA VAL A 43 -10.73 -0.59 -7.88
C VAL A 43 -11.19 -1.68 -8.84
N GLU A 44 -12.22 -2.46 -8.49
CA GLU A 44 -12.74 -3.53 -9.34
C GLU A 44 -13.28 -3.00 -10.67
N GLN A 45 -14.03 -1.89 -10.63
CA GLN A 45 -14.56 -1.25 -11.83
C GLN A 45 -13.43 -0.73 -12.73
N GLN A 46 -12.37 -0.16 -12.14
CA GLN A 46 -11.21 0.30 -12.89
C GLN A 46 -10.43 -0.86 -13.50
N THR A 47 -10.20 -1.93 -12.75
CA THR A 47 -9.50 -3.13 -13.24
C THR A 47 -10.26 -3.79 -14.40
N GLN A 48 -11.58 -3.90 -14.29
CA GLN A 48 -12.42 -4.46 -15.36
C GLN A 48 -12.41 -3.58 -16.62
N PHE A 49 -12.49 -2.26 -16.46
CA PHE A 49 -12.41 -1.33 -17.59
C PHE A 49 -11.08 -1.42 -18.34
N VAL A 50 -9.96 -1.50 -17.61
CA VAL A 50 -8.63 -1.66 -18.21
C VAL A 50 -8.52 -2.99 -18.95
N HIS A 51 -8.98 -4.09 -18.35
CA HIS A 51 -8.95 -5.41 -19.00
C HIS A 51 -9.76 -5.45 -20.30
N VAL A 52 -10.97 -4.87 -20.31
CA VAL A 52 -11.79 -4.77 -21.53
C VAL A 52 -11.11 -3.90 -22.59
N THR A 53 -10.55 -2.76 -22.20
CA THR A 53 -9.88 -1.83 -23.13
C THR A 53 -8.63 -2.46 -23.75
N LEU A 54 -7.87 -3.25 -22.99
CA LEU A 54 -6.69 -3.94 -23.49
C LEU A 54 -7.06 -5.00 -24.52
N ASN A 55 -8.09 -5.81 -24.27
CA ASN A 55 -8.54 -6.82 -25.24
C ASN A 55 -9.06 -6.18 -26.52
N HIS A 56 -9.81 -5.08 -26.43
CA HIS A 56 -10.33 -4.39 -27.61
C HIS A 56 -9.25 -3.71 -28.49
N LYS A 57 -8.07 -3.43 -27.94
CA LYS A 57 -6.92 -2.92 -28.70
C LYS A 57 -6.08 -4.02 -29.36
N VAL A 58 -6.24 -5.27 -28.96
CA VAL A 58 -5.51 -6.41 -29.55
C VAL A 58 -6.26 -6.95 -30.78
N ASP A 59 -7.57 -6.71 -30.87
CA ASP A 59 -8.43 -7.13 -31.99
C ASP A 59 -8.42 -6.14 -33.19
N LEU A 60 -7.65 -5.04 -33.13
CA LEU A 60 -7.44 -4.05 -34.20
C LEU A 60 -6.01 -4.11 -34.75
#